data_AF-A0A9E5P2I3-F1
#
_entry.id   AF-A0A9E5P2I3-F1
#
_cell.length_a   1.000
_cell.length_b   1.000
_cell.length_c   1.000
_cell.angle_alpha   90.00
_cell.angle_beta   90.00
_cell.angle_gamma   90.00
#
_symmetry.space_group_name_H-M   'P 1'
#
loop_
_entity.id
_entity.type
_entity.pdbx_description
1 polymer ?
#
loop_
_entity_poly.entity_id
_entity_poly.type
_entity_poly.pdbx_seq_one_letter_code
_entity_poly.pdbx_strand_id
1 'polypeptide(L)'
;MYMIEQGAALFERLIVSVGVNPNKRYTFSVEERLEMLRECTRDYPNVEVDSFEAKLLVRYAKSKGARYILRGIRSEEDYRFEHAMRNVNEDLAPEISTVFLIPPRE
;
A
#
# COMPACT_ATOMS: atom_id res chain seq x y z
N MET A 1 7.81 9.90 4.66
CA MET A 1 8.31 8.49 4.66
C MET A 1 7.79 7.63 5.80
N TYR A 2 7.27 8.18 6.90
CA TYR A 2 6.81 7.45 8.10
C TYR A 2 6.14 6.08 7.85
N MET A 3 5.15 6.01 6.95
CA MET A 3 4.45 4.74 6.67
C MET A 3 5.37 3.63 6.14
N ILE A 4 6.31 3.98 5.27
CA ILE A 4 7.25 3.02 4.67
C ILE A 4 8.28 2.62 5.73
N GLU A 5 8.76 3.56 6.53
CA GLU A 5 9.69 3.31 7.63
C GLU A 5 9.11 2.34 8.68
N GLN A 6 7.89 2.62 9.15
CA GLN A 6 7.20 1.74 10.10
C GLN A 6 6.84 0.39 9.45
N GLY A 7 6.41 0.39 8.19
CA GLY A 7 6.17 -0.85 7.46
C GLY A 7 7.42 -1.71 7.34
N ALA A 8 8.57 -1.11 7.01
CA ALA A 8 9.84 -1.81 6.87
C ALA A 8 10.34 -2.37 8.22
N ALA A 9 10.02 -1.72 9.34
CA ALA A 9 10.34 -2.22 10.67
C ALA A 9 9.40 -3.35 11.15
N LEU A 10 8.14 -3.34 10.72
CA LEU A 10 7.12 -4.30 11.16
C LEU A 10 7.11 -5.62 10.37
N PHE A 11 7.53 -5.59 9.10
CA PHE A 11 7.42 -6.73 8.19
C PHE A 11 8.79 -7.17 7.67
N GLU A 12 8.97 -8.49 7.53
CA GLU A 12 10.17 -9.08 6.91
C GLU A 12 10.38 -8.59 5.48
N ARG A 13 9.28 -8.43 4.71
CA ARG A 13 9.27 -7.91 3.34
C ARG A 13 8.12 -6.94 3.16
N LEU A 14 8.40 -5.76 2.63
CA LEU A 14 7.41 -4.73 2.34
C LEU A 14 7.39 -4.45 0.84
N ILE A 15 6.21 -4.47 0.22
CA ILE A 15 6.03 -4.08 -1.19
C ILE A 15 5.27 -2.75 -1.23
N VAL A 16 5.92 -1.71 -1.74
CA VAL A 16 5.33 -0.40 -2.00
C VAL A 16 4.87 -0.37 -3.44
N SER A 17 3.56 -0.56 -3.64
CA SER A 17 3.02 -0.69 -4.99
C SER A 17 2.23 0.52 -5.47
N VAL A 18 2.55 0.98 -6.68
CA VAL A 18 1.83 2.07 -7.36
C VAL A 18 0.66 1.49 -8.15
N GLY A 19 -0.56 1.82 -7.73
CA GLY A 19 -1.77 1.46 -8.47
C GLY A 19 -1.96 2.33 -9.71
N VAL A 20 -2.23 1.71 -10.86
CA VAL A 20 -2.57 2.39 -12.10
C VAL A 20 -4.09 2.46 -12.24
N ASN A 21 -4.68 3.61 -11.92
CA ASN A 21 -6.10 3.87 -12.18
C ASN A 21 -6.28 4.70 -13.46
N PRO A 22 -6.84 4.15 -14.55
CA PRO A 22 -7.01 4.86 -15.82
C PRO A 22 -8.01 6.04 -15.73
N ASN A 23 -8.89 6.04 -14.72
CA ASN A 23 -9.85 7.12 -14.51
C ASN A 23 -9.26 8.34 -13.79
N LYS A 24 -8.00 8.26 -13.33
CA LYS A 24 -7.30 9.39 -12.69
C LYS A 24 -6.21 9.90 -13.63
N ARG A 25 -6.16 11.23 -13.82
CA ARG A 25 -5.01 11.89 -14.45
C ARG A 25 -3.93 12.09 -13.40
N TYR A 26 -2.76 11.51 -13.65
CA TYR A 26 -1.58 11.70 -12.81
C TYR A 26 -0.70 12.81 -13.37
N THR A 27 -0.03 13.55 -12.50
CA THR A 27 0.98 14.55 -12.87
C THR A 27 2.26 13.91 -13.40
N PHE A 28 2.61 12.74 -12.87
CA PHE A 28 3.80 11.97 -13.23
C PHE A 28 3.40 10.62 -13.83
N SER A 29 4.23 10.10 -14.73
CA SER A 29 4.07 8.76 -15.30
C SER A 29 4.17 7.68 -14.22
N VAL A 30 3.85 6.43 -14.57
CA VAL A 30 4.06 5.30 -13.65
C VAL A 30 5.55 5.13 -13.39
N GLU A 31 6.35 5.22 -14.44
CA GLU A 31 7.80 5.06 -14.45
C GLU A 31 8.48 6.11 -13.57
N GLU A 32 8.11 7.39 -13.69
CA GLU A 32 8.63 8.47 -12.86
C GLU A 32 8.32 8.27 -11.38
N ARG A 33 7.09 7.83 -11.06
CA ARG A 33 6.70 7.55 -9.68
C ARG A 33 7.45 6.36 -9.09
N LEU A 34 7.67 5.32 -9.89
CA LEU A 34 8.46 4.16 -9.46
C LEU A 34 9.92 4.58 -9.19
N GLU A 35 10.50 5.42 -10.03
CA GLU A 35 11.87 5.90 -9.83
C GLU A 35 12.00 6.75 -8.57
N MET A 36 11.10 7.71 -8.37
CA MET A 36 11.05 8.52 -7.14
C MET A 36 10.93 7.64 -5.89
N LEU A 37 10.07 6.61 -5.94
CA LEU A 37 9.92 5.68 -4.81
C LEU A 37 11.21 4.89 -4.57
N ARG A 38 11.86 4.36 -5.61
CA ARG A 38 13.12 3.62 -5.46
C ARG A 38 14.22 4.49 -4.85
N GLU A 39 14.30 5.76 -5.23
CA GLU A 39 15.23 6.71 -4.62
C GLU A 39 14.91 6.95 -3.15
N CYS A 40 13.64 7.19 -2.80
CA CYS A 40 13.22 7.41 -1.41
C CYS A 40 13.33 6.17 -0.51
N THR A 41 13.26 4.96 -1.08
CA THR A 41 13.29 3.70 -0.31
C THR A 41 14.64 2.99 -0.35
N ARG A 42 15.70 3.62 -0.90
CA ARG A 42 17.00 2.98 -1.13
C ARG A 42 17.67 2.43 0.14
N ASP A 43 17.42 3.08 1.28
CA ASP A 43 18.00 2.70 2.57
C ASP A 43 17.28 1.52 3.25
N TYR A 44 16.19 1.02 2.67
CA TYR A 44 15.40 -0.08 3.23
C TYR A 44 15.57 -1.35 2.38
N PRO A 45 16.48 -2.27 2.77
CA PRO A 45 16.83 -3.43 1.94
C PRO A 45 15.68 -4.46 1.80
N ASN A 46 14.69 -4.40 2.68
CA ASN A 46 13.50 -5.25 2.66
C ASN A 46 12.28 -4.60 1.96
N VAL A 47 12.48 -3.44 1.33
CA VAL A 47 11.43 -2.74 0.59
C VAL A 47 11.58 -2.96 -0.91
N GLU A 48 10.53 -3.44 -1.53
CA GLU A 48 10.41 -3.55 -2.98
C GLU A 48 9.42 -2.52 -3.53
N VAL A 49 9.78 -1.90 -4.64
CA VAL A 49 8.90 -0.96 -5.35
C VAL A 49 8.38 -1.64 -6.61
N ASP A 50 7.06 -1.68 -6.74
CA ASP A 50 6.39 -2.33 -7.87
C ASP A 50 5.18 -1.51 -8.32
N SER A 51 4.58 -1.88 -9.44
CA SER A 51 3.31 -1.32 -9.90
C SER A 51 2.29 -2.42 -10.11
N PHE A 52 1.01 -2.04 -10.10
CA PHE A 52 -0.05 -2.96 -10.49
C PHE A 52 -1.12 -2.25 -11.29
N GLU A 53 -1.55 -2.92 -12.34
CA GLU A 53 -2.73 -2.55 -13.13
C GLU A 53 -3.99 -3.30 -12.68
N ALA A 54 -3.83 -4.21 -11.70
CA ALA A 54 -4.93 -5.01 -11.20
C ALA A 54 -6.07 -4.12 -10.69
N LYS A 55 -7.30 -4.42 -11.13
CA LYS A 55 -8.51 -3.68 -10.72
C LYS A 55 -8.76 -3.70 -9.21
N LEU A 56 -8.12 -4.63 -8.47
CA LEU A 56 -8.30 -4.81 -7.03
C LEU A 56 -6.95 -5.07 -6.34
N LEU A 57 -6.64 -4.24 -5.33
CA LEU A 57 -5.43 -4.34 -4.51
C LEU A 57 -5.29 -5.71 -3.84
N VAL A 58 -6.38 -6.27 -3.32
CA VAL A 58 -6.38 -7.55 -2.62
C VAL A 58 -5.93 -8.73 -3.50
N ARG A 59 -6.26 -8.69 -4.81
CA ARG A 59 -5.82 -9.72 -5.76
C ARG A 59 -4.33 -9.63 -6.05
N TYR A 60 -3.80 -8.41 -6.13
CA TYR A 60 -2.38 -8.17 -6.29
C TYR A 60 -1.60 -8.59 -5.03
N ALA A 61 -2.11 -8.25 -3.84
CA ALA A 61 -1.53 -8.72 -2.58
C ALA A 61 -1.47 -10.26 -2.54
N LYS A 62 -2.57 -10.92 -2.93
CA LYS A 62 -2.62 -12.39 -3.05
C LYS A 62 -1.61 -12.95 -4.05
N SER A 63 -1.46 -12.34 -5.23
CA SER A 63 -0.51 -12.83 -6.25
C SER A 63 0.95 -12.68 -5.84
N LYS A 64 1.25 -11.74 -4.92
CA LYS A 64 2.58 -11.59 -4.31
C LYS A 64 2.78 -12.47 -3.06
N GLY A 65 1.77 -13.22 -2.64
CA GLY A 65 1.81 -14.00 -1.40
C GLY A 65 1.79 -13.13 -0.14
N ALA A 66 1.33 -11.88 -0.25
CA ALA A 66 1.23 -10.98 0.89
C ALA A 66 0.06 -11.40 1.80
N ARG A 67 0.33 -11.46 3.10
CA ARG A 67 -0.68 -11.75 4.14
C ARG A 67 -1.29 -10.49 4.76
N TYR A 68 -0.67 -9.34 4.52
CA TYR A 68 -1.06 -8.08 5.14
C TYR A 68 -1.14 -6.95 4.11
N ILE A 69 -2.13 -6.07 4.27
CA ILE A 69 -2.22 -4.78 3.56
C ILE A 69 -2.02 -3.66 4.58
N LEU A 70 -0.99 -2.85 4.41
CA LEU A 70 -0.71 -1.72 5.29
C LEU A 70 -1.41 -0.45 4.79
N ARG A 71 -2.21 0.19 5.64
CA ARG A 71 -2.94 1.44 5.32
C ARG A 71 -2.70 2.51 6.38
N GLY A 72 -2.56 3.75 5.95
CA GLY A 72 -2.43 4.90 6.83
C GLY A 72 -3.79 5.58 7.02
N ILE A 73 -4.19 5.86 8.25
CA ILE A 73 -5.43 6.59 8.57
C ILE A 73 -5.06 7.96 9.12
N ARG A 74 -5.54 9.05 8.51
CA ARG A 74 -5.25 10.42 8.97
C ARG A 74 -6.44 11.09 9.65
N SER A 75 -7.65 10.65 9.35
CA SER A 75 -8.89 11.22 9.87
C SER A 75 -9.93 10.14 10.18
N GLU A 76 -10.98 10.51 10.89
CA GLU A 76 -12.12 9.63 11.15
C GLU A 76 -12.87 9.25 9.86
N GLU A 77 -12.87 10.14 8.87
CA GLU A 77 -13.47 9.91 7.56
C GLU A 77 -12.68 8.87 6.76
N ASP A 78 -11.34 8.97 6.77
CA ASP A 78 -10.46 7.96 6.18
C ASP A 78 -10.70 6.60 6.82
N TYR A 79 -10.83 6.54 8.14
CA TYR A 79 -11.10 5.29 8.85
C TYR A 79 -12.41 4.64 8.39
N ARG A 80 -13.51 5.41 8.28
CA ARG A 80 -14.80 4.87 7.83
C ARG A 80 -14.72 4.27 6.44
N PHE A 81 -14.07 4.96 5.50
CA PHE A 81 -13.87 4.46 4.14
C PHE A 81 -13.01 3.19 4.11
N GLU A 82 -11.87 3.22 4.81
CA GLU A 82 -10.95 2.10 4.87
C GLU A 82 -11.54 0.88 5.60
N HIS A 83 -12.35 1.09 6.63
CA HIS A 83 -13.04 0.03 7.34
C HIS A 83 -14.07 -0.68 6.45
N ALA A 84 -14.81 0.07 5.63
CA ALA A 84 -15.70 -0.53 4.63
C ALA A 84 -14.92 -1.34 3.60
N MET A 85 -13.81 -0.80 3.09
CA MET A 85 -12.92 -1.50 2.15
C MET A 85 -12.29 -2.75 2.75
N ARG A 86 -11.94 -2.73 4.04
CA ARG A 86 -11.43 -3.90 4.77
C ARG A 86 -12.43 -5.05 4.72
N ASN A 87 -13.71 -4.81 5.01
CA ASN A 87 -14.74 -5.85 5.00
C ASN A 87 -14.87 -6.49 3.62
N VAL A 88 -14.88 -5.66 2.56
CA VAL A 88 -14.94 -6.16 1.17
C VAL A 88 -13.71 -7.00 0.81
N ASN A 89 -12.51 -6.58 1.25
CA ASN A 89 -11.29 -7.34 1.01
C ASN A 89 -11.27 -8.67 1.78
N GLU A 90 -11.78 -8.69 3.02
CA GLU A 90 -11.91 -9.90 3.84
C GLU A 90 -12.84 -10.93 3.19
N ASP A 91 -13.96 -10.48 2.62
CA ASP A 91 -14.87 -11.37 1.86
C ASP A 91 -14.22 -11.96 0.61
N LEU A 92 -13.30 -11.23 -0.04
CA LEU A 92 -12.64 -11.64 -1.28
C LEU A 92 -11.37 -12.48 -1.06
N ALA A 93 -10.65 -12.23 0.03
CA ALA A 93 -9.42 -12.92 0.40
C ALA A 93 -9.28 -12.94 1.94
N PRO A 94 -9.97 -13.86 2.63
CA PRO A 94 -9.98 -13.94 4.09
C PRO A 94 -8.59 -14.24 4.69
N GLU A 95 -7.65 -14.74 3.88
CA GLU A 95 -6.27 -14.96 4.28
C GLU A 95 -5.43 -13.66 4.36
N ILE A 96 -5.96 -12.52 3.90
CA ILE A 96 -5.27 -11.22 3.87
C ILE A 96 -5.89 -10.28 4.92
N SER A 97 -5.07 -9.85 5.88
CA SER A 97 -5.48 -8.92 6.92
C SER A 97 -5.06 -7.48 6.60
N THR A 98 -5.90 -6.49 6.92
CA THR A 98 -5.51 -5.07 6.81
C THR A 98 -4.94 -4.58 8.14
N VAL A 99 -3.77 -3.96 8.11
CA VAL A 99 -3.11 -3.32 9.25
C VAL A 99 -3.19 -1.81 9.06
N PHE A 100 -3.70 -1.12 10.08
CA PHE A 100 -3.82 0.33 10.07
C PHE A 100 -2.74 0.98 10.91
N LEU A 101 -2.04 1.97 10.35
CA LEU A 101 -1.14 2.84 11.08
C LEU A 101 -1.71 4.26 11.11
N ILE A 102 -1.59 4.89 12.28
CA ILE A 102 -1.93 6.28 12.45
C ILE A 102 -0.60 7.05 12.37
N PRO A 103 -0.40 7.92 11.37
CA PRO A 103 0.78 8.76 11.31
C PRO A 103 0.77 9.75 12.48
N PRO A 104 1.95 10.21 12.94
CA PRO A 104 2.02 11.26 13.94
C PRO A 104 1.30 12.51 13.43
N ARG A 105 0.71 13.27 14.36
CA ARG A 105 0.25 14.63 14.06
C ARG A 105 1.49 15.44 13.71
N GLU A 106 1.51 16.09 12.55
CA GLU A 106 2.48 17.16 12.27
C GLU A 106 2.42 18.22 13.37
#